data_AF-A0A9F7TMW9-F1
#
_entry.id   AF-A0A9F7TMW9-F1
#
_cell.length_a   1.000
_cell.length_b   1.000
_cell.length_c   1.000
_cell.angle_alpha   90.00
_cell.angle_beta   90.00
_cell.angle_gamma   90.00
#
_symmetry.space_group_name_H-M   'P 1'
#
loop_
_entity.id
_entity.type
_entity.pdbx_description
1 polymer ?
#
loop_
_entity_poly.entity_id
_entity_poly.type
_entity_poly.pdbx_seq_one_letter_code
_entity_poly.pdbx_strand_id
1 'polypeptide(L)'
;MLSLSLSLSLSTPPLQRWDESKPEHDGENTHTHTHTHTGRNRARAVKCSRFGVKHRDTGSARTVDMGLSLKSWVTNEGGKHCVLVVWVGVSVWLFWRTFMLYCNGAQYYYLHNMLGLGLCVSRASASVLNLNCSLVLLPMCRSILTILRGQTQVSSRKVRRLLDKSKTFHVACGVAICVFSVIHVSAHLVNAVNFSVRFSDEFPDLNVAHYRGQDPRVLILTTVPGITGVLLVLILFLMFTASSHSIRVCSYEIFWYTHNLFILFYIILMLHVLGGMLKYQTNVEAHPPGCILANRMPPTNLTAEEEKRAESAKSSPTVCGEEAKFQAHFPQSWLWVSAPLCLYCAERVYRYVRGSIPVTVVSVTRHPCDVIEVCMLKSGFKPRPGQYILLNCPSVSSFENHAFTLTACPTQNKDTFGIHIRVLGDWTKCFSQLLLPEAEYSEVLPMMRQQRYPKLYVDGPFGSPSEEVFHYEVSVCVAGGIGVTPFACILHTLLDDWCRYKLQRLYFVWVCRELECFYWFAELLCSLYCKLWKENRPDFLNIRLYLTSTHRPQNLTEEKYRPLSSRLLIGRPRWKLLFQEIGKANKHKKVGVFCCGPKSISRELHKLCNSFSSSTTVFEYNKESFS
;
A
#
# COMPACT_ATOMS: atom_id res chain seq x y z
N MET A 1 -26.82 -48.82 3.23
CA MET A 1 -27.13 -48.35 4.60
C MET A 1 -25.98 -47.50 5.09
N LEU A 2 -26.29 -46.42 5.82
CA LEU A 2 -25.43 -45.32 6.32
C LEU A 2 -25.27 -44.12 5.36
N SER A 3 -26.33 -43.30 5.35
CA SER A 3 -26.35 -41.89 4.95
C SER A 3 -25.83 -41.02 6.10
N LEU A 4 -24.80 -40.21 5.85
CA LEU A 4 -24.34 -39.14 6.74
C LEU A 4 -24.78 -37.80 6.16
N SER A 5 -25.80 -37.21 6.79
CA SER A 5 -26.32 -35.87 6.52
C SER A 5 -25.49 -34.83 7.28
N LEU A 6 -24.70 -34.01 6.55
CA LEU A 6 -24.15 -32.76 7.08
C LEU A 6 -25.17 -31.63 6.87
N SER A 7 -25.79 -31.18 7.96
CA SER A 7 -26.60 -29.96 8.00
C SER A 7 -25.70 -28.73 8.20
N LEU A 8 -25.43 -28.00 7.12
CA LEU A 8 -24.87 -26.64 7.16
C LEU A 8 -26.00 -25.64 7.41
N SER A 9 -26.13 -25.13 8.63
CA SER A 9 -27.02 -24.00 8.91
C SER A 9 -26.33 -22.69 8.51
N LEU A 10 -26.65 -22.16 7.34
CA LEU A 10 -26.39 -20.76 7.02
C LEU A 10 -27.45 -19.90 7.72
N SER A 11 -27.08 -19.27 8.83
CA SER A 11 -27.86 -18.15 9.39
C SER A 11 -27.46 -16.86 8.66
N THR A 12 -28.24 -16.49 7.64
CA THR A 12 -28.17 -15.17 7.00
C THR A 12 -28.78 -14.12 7.94
N PRO A 13 -28.07 -13.05 8.33
CA PRO A 13 -28.69 -11.92 8.99
C PRO A 13 -29.50 -11.09 7.97
N PRO A 14 -30.61 -10.44 8.38
CA PRO A 14 -31.46 -9.71 7.45
C PRO A 14 -30.78 -8.44 6.94
N LEU A 15 -30.84 -8.24 5.62
CA LEU A 15 -30.47 -7.03 4.91
C LEU A 15 -31.33 -5.85 5.39
N GLN A 16 -30.77 -4.96 6.20
CA GLN A 16 -31.40 -3.70 6.56
C GLN A 16 -31.24 -2.70 5.41
N ARG A 17 -32.34 -2.48 4.67
CA ARG A 17 -32.50 -1.50 3.60
C ARG A 17 -32.36 -0.10 4.21
N TRP A 18 -31.38 0.68 3.76
CA TRP A 18 -31.22 2.10 4.10
C TRP A 18 -32.10 2.91 3.15
N ASP A 19 -33.23 3.42 3.65
CA ASP A 19 -34.05 4.41 2.95
C ASP A 19 -33.36 5.78 3.03
N GLU A 20 -33.04 6.34 1.86
CA GLU A 20 -32.59 7.72 1.70
C GLU A 20 -33.79 8.67 1.78
N SER A 21 -34.05 9.26 2.95
CA SER A 21 -34.95 10.41 3.06
C SER A 21 -34.23 11.70 2.63
N LYS A 22 -34.57 12.18 1.42
CA LYS A 22 -34.31 13.56 0.99
C LYS A 22 -35.21 14.53 1.76
N PRO A 23 -34.74 15.71 2.18
CA PRO A 23 -35.64 16.78 2.58
C PRO A 23 -36.20 17.47 1.33
N GLU A 24 -37.53 17.54 1.27
CA GLU A 24 -38.32 18.29 0.30
C GLU A 24 -38.04 19.79 0.41
N HIS A 25 -37.89 20.42 -0.74
CA HIS A 25 -37.80 21.86 -0.92
C HIS A 25 -39.16 22.30 -1.44
N ASP A 26 -40.02 22.80 -0.54
CA ASP A 26 -41.22 23.53 -0.95
C ASP A 26 -40.86 24.99 -1.22
N GLY A 27 -41.13 25.41 -2.45
CA GLY A 27 -41.19 26.80 -2.86
C GLY A 27 -42.61 27.15 -3.30
N GLU A 28 -42.84 28.47 -3.40
CA GLU A 28 -44.00 29.16 -3.99
C GLU A 28 -45.29 29.19 -3.13
N ASN A 29 -46.06 30.27 -2.97
CA ASN A 29 -46.31 31.49 -3.76
C ASN A 29 -47.04 32.52 -2.82
N THR A 30 -46.70 33.83 -2.76
CA THR A 30 -47.20 35.00 -3.55
C THR A 30 -48.06 36.00 -2.74
N HIS A 31 -47.84 37.30 -3.01
CA HIS A 31 -48.73 38.48 -2.86
C HIS A 31 -49.09 38.94 -1.41
N THR A 32 -49.20 40.22 -1.03
CA THR A 32 -49.44 41.50 -1.73
C THR A 32 -49.13 42.69 -0.79
N HIS A 33 -48.94 43.87 -1.38
CA HIS A 33 -48.77 45.19 -0.77
C HIS A 33 -49.76 45.57 0.35
N THR A 34 -49.31 46.38 1.33
CA THR A 34 -49.86 47.74 1.60
C THR A 34 -48.99 48.52 2.61
N HIS A 35 -48.78 49.80 2.29
CA HIS A 35 -48.20 50.85 3.14
C HIS A 35 -49.12 51.20 4.33
N THR A 36 -48.55 51.59 5.47
CA THR A 36 -48.89 52.85 6.18
C THR A 36 -47.86 53.19 7.28
N HIS A 37 -47.57 54.49 7.39
CA HIS A 37 -46.80 55.21 8.42
C HIS A 37 -47.28 54.86 9.86
N THR A 38 -46.50 54.94 10.94
CA THR A 38 -45.95 56.15 11.59
C THR A 38 -45.10 55.74 12.81
N GLY A 39 -44.10 56.53 13.21
CA GLY A 39 -43.63 56.54 14.62
C GLY A 39 -42.12 56.54 14.83
N ARG A 40 -41.51 57.73 14.83
CA ARG A 40 -40.14 58.00 15.31
C ARG A 40 -39.98 57.59 16.77
N ASN A 41 -38.84 56.97 17.11
CA ASN A 41 -37.94 57.54 18.13
C ASN A 41 -36.48 57.09 17.92
N ARG A 42 -35.60 58.10 17.93
CA ARG A 42 -34.15 58.02 17.68
C ARG A 42 -33.40 57.70 18.97
N ALA A 43 -32.37 56.87 18.90
CA ALA A 43 -31.12 57.10 19.62
C ALA A 43 -29.91 56.46 18.90
N ARG A 44 -29.13 57.36 18.28
CA ARG A 44 -27.73 57.33 17.82
C ARG A 44 -26.93 56.01 17.95
N ALA A 45 -26.53 55.46 16.80
CA ALA A 45 -25.29 54.70 16.63
C ALA A 45 -24.31 55.51 15.76
N VAL A 46 -23.07 55.60 16.25
CA VAL A 46 -21.95 56.36 15.69
C VAL A 46 -21.51 55.78 14.35
N LYS A 47 -21.37 56.66 13.36
CA LYS A 47 -20.94 56.41 11.99
C LYS A 47 -19.42 56.25 11.97
N CYS A 48 -18.91 55.04 11.74
CA CYS A 48 -17.49 54.84 11.39
C CYS A 48 -17.39 54.46 9.91
N SER A 49 -16.70 55.31 9.17
CA SER A 49 -16.51 55.33 7.73
C SER A 49 -15.82 54.07 7.19
N ARG A 50 -16.46 53.40 6.22
CA ARG A 50 -15.83 52.42 5.32
C ARG A 50 -14.80 53.13 4.44
N PHE A 51 -13.51 52.97 4.75
CA PHE A 51 -12.45 53.13 3.76
C PHE A 51 -12.42 51.88 2.89
N GLY A 52 -12.98 51.99 1.68
CA GLY A 52 -12.86 50.96 0.66
C GLY A 52 -11.47 51.02 0.02
N VAL A 53 -10.53 50.23 0.51
CA VAL A 53 -9.29 49.94 -0.22
C VAL A 53 -9.64 48.91 -1.28
N LYS A 54 -9.80 49.37 -2.53
CA LYS A 54 -9.86 48.52 -3.73
C LYS A 54 -8.48 47.87 -3.89
N HIS A 55 -8.32 46.63 -3.43
CA HIS A 55 -7.18 45.82 -3.84
C HIS A 55 -7.31 45.53 -5.33
N ARG A 56 -6.40 46.13 -6.10
CA ARG A 56 -6.21 45.86 -7.53
C ARG A 56 -5.53 44.49 -7.61
N ASP A 57 -6.31 43.43 -7.87
CA ASP A 57 -5.79 42.10 -8.15
C ASP A 57 -4.99 42.17 -9.46
N THR A 58 -3.67 42.26 -9.33
CA THR A 58 -2.74 42.17 -10.45
C THR A 58 -2.62 40.71 -10.87
N GLY A 59 -2.82 40.44 -12.17
CA GLY A 59 -2.78 39.10 -12.79
C GLY A 59 -1.45 38.34 -12.71
N SER A 60 -0.50 38.77 -11.88
CA SER A 60 0.79 38.11 -11.64
C SER A 60 0.75 37.08 -10.48
N ALA A 61 -0.32 37.05 -9.68
CA ALA A 61 -0.42 36.12 -8.54
C ALA A 61 -0.72 34.67 -8.95
N ARG A 62 -1.46 34.45 -10.05
CA ARG A 62 -1.88 33.10 -10.47
C ARG A 62 -0.74 32.23 -11.01
N THR A 63 0.24 32.82 -11.70
CA THR A 63 1.39 32.09 -12.26
C THR A 63 2.40 31.70 -11.18
N VAL A 64 2.60 32.56 -10.18
CA VAL A 64 3.47 32.29 -9.02
C VAL A 64 2.87 31.21 -8.10
N ASP A 65 1.55 31.25 -7.88
CA ASP A 65 0.84 30.27 -7.04
C ASP A 65 0.84 28.86 -7.68
N MET A 66 0.73 28.79 -9.01
CA MET A 66 0.80 27.52 -9.74
C MET A 66 2.20 26.87 -9.70
N GLY A 67 3.27 27.66 -9.86
CA GLY A 67 4.64 27.17 -9.76
C GLY A 67 5.03 26.69 -8.35
N LEU A 68 4.54 27.37 -7.31
CA LEU A 68 4.74 26.99 -5.91
C LEU A 68 3.92 25.74 -5.54
N SER A 69 2.66 25.65 -6.00
CA SER A 69 1.85 24.45 -5.81
C SER A 69 2.44 23.23 -6.53
N LEU A 70 3.00 23.41 -7.73
CA LEU A 70 3.73 22.35 -8.44
C LEU A 70 4.96 21.90 -7.65
N LYS A 71 5.74 22.82 -7.07
CA LYS A 71 6.89 22.48 -6.23
C LYS A 71 6.48 21.71 -4.97
N SER A 72 5.38 22.08 -4.32
CA SER A 72 4.83 21.36 -3.17
C SER A 72 4.35 19.96 -3.57
N TRP A 73 3.62 19.87 -4.67
CA TRP A 73 3.17 18.59 -5.23
C TRP A 73 4.34 17.68 -5.60
N VAL A 74 5.38 18.18 -6.28
CA VAL A 74 6.60 17.41 -6.60
C VAL A 74 7.31 16.94 -5.32
N THR A 75 7.29 17.75 -4.26
CA THR A 75 7.92 17.38 -2.98
C THR A 75 7.17 16.24 -2.27
N ASN A 76 5.84 16.23 -2.33
CA ASN A 76 5.01 15.22 -1.67
C ASN A 76 4.77 13.96 -2.52
N GLU A 77 4.59 14.13 -3.82
CA GLU A 77 4.15 13.08 -4.75
C GLU A 77 5.22 12.67 -5.77
N GLY A 78 6.26 13.49 -5.97
CA GLY A 78 7.23 13.26 -7.04
C GLY A 78 8.01 11.96 -6.89
N GLY A 79 8.38 11.57 -5.66
CA GLY A 79 9.15 10.35 -5.41
C GLY A 79 8.44 9.07 -5.87
N LYS A 80 7.15 8.91 -5.52
CA LYS A 80 6.38 7.73 -5.92
C LYS A 80 6.11 7.69 -7.43
N HIS A 81 5.89 8.84 -8.06
CA HIS A 81 5.65 8.89 -9.51
C HIS A 81 6.95 8.66 -10.29
N CYS A 82 8.09 9.14 -9.79
CA CYS A 82 9.39 8.85 -10.38
C CYS A 82 9.65 7.34 -10.45
N VAL A 83 9.45 6.62 -9.32
CA VAL A 83 9.57 5.16 -9.31
C VAL A 83 8.57 4.48 -10.22
N LEU A 84 7.31 4.95 -10.24
CA LEU A 84 6.29 4.43 -11.14
C LEU A 84 6.69 4.60 -12.62
N VAL A 85 7.17 5.78 -13.01
CA VAL A 85 7.61 6.08 -14.39
C VAL A 85 8.80 5.22 -14.77
N VAL A 86 9.79 5.07 -13.89
CA VAL A 86 10.94 4.20 -14.14
C VAL A 86 10.50 2.74 -14.30
N TRP A 87 9.64 2.23 -13.40
CA TRP A 87 9.13 0.87 -13.48
C TRP A 87 8.28 0.60 -14.73
N VAL A 88 7.40 1.54 -15.12
CA VAL A 88 6.65 1.47 -16.39
C VAL A 88 7.60 1.52 -17.58
N GLY A 89 8.57 2.42 -17.56
CA GLY A 89 9.58 2.56 -18.63
C GLY A 89 10.39 1.28 -18.83
N VAL A 90 10.87 0.66 -17.75
CA VAL A 90 11.56 -0.64 -17.81
C VAL A 90 10.63 -1.74 -18.33
N SER A 91 9.37 -1.77 -17.89
CA SER A 91 8.40 -2.78 -18.35
C SER A 91 8.10 -2.64 -19.85
N VAL A 92 7.89 -1.42 -20.33
CA VAL A 92 7.65 -1.13 -21.76
C VAL A 92 8.90 -1.45 -22.58
N TRP A 93 10.08 -1.07 -22.11
CA TRP A 93 11.34 -1.39 -22.78
C TRP A 93 11.57 -2.91 -22.87
N LEU A 94 11.35 -3.66 -21.78
CA LEU A 94 11.45 -5.12 -21.81
C LEU A 94 10.44 -5.75 -22.77
N PHE A 95 9.18 -5.29 -22.74
CA PHE A 95 8.15 -5.76 -23.66
C PHE A 95 8.58 -5.54 -25.11
N TRP A 96 8.97 -4.30 -25.46
CA TRP A 96 9.37 -3.93 -26.81
C TRP A 96 10.63 -4.69 -27.27
N ARG A 97 11.65 -4.75 -26.43
CA ARG A 97 12.90 -5.47 -26.72
C ARG A 97 12.63 -6.94 -27.02
N THR A 98 11.86 -7.63 -26.17
CA THR A 98 11.52 -9.04 -26.38
C THR A 98 10.61 -9.20 -27.61
N PHE A 99 9.64 -8.30 -27.81
CA PHE A 99 8.77 -8.32 -28.98
C PHE A 99 9.58 -8.26 -30.29
N MET A 100 10.50 -7.28 -30.39
CA MET A 100 11.37 -7.11 -31.57
C MET A 100 12.31 -8.29 -31.77
N LEU A 101 12.83 -8.89 -30.69
CA LEU A 101 13.68 -10.08 -30.77
C LEU A 101 12.95 -11.27 -31.44
N TYR A 102 11.71 -11.54 -31.05
CA TYR A 102 10.93 -12.66 -31.61
C TYR A 102 10.27 -12.33 -32.97
N CYS A 103 10.12 -11.04 -33.30
CA CYS A 103 9.58 -10.62 -34.60
C CYS A 103 10.66 -10.60 -35.69
N ASN A 104 11.85 -10.08 -35.39
CA ASN A 104 12.90 -9.83 -36.38
C ASN A 104 14.15 -10.71 -36.20
N GLY A 105 14.22 -11.51 -35.15
CA GLY A 105 15.38 -12.36 -34.89
C GLY A 105 15.46 -13.52 -35.87
N ALA A 106 16.58 -13.65 -36.59
CA ALA A 106 16.82 -14.72 -37.55
C ALA A 106 16.64 -16.12 -36.94
N GLN A 107 17.03 -16.30 -35.67
CA GLN A 107 16.89 -17.56 -34.90
C GLN A 107 15.43 -18.02 -34.71
N TYR A 108 14.47 -17.11 -34.84
CA TYR A 108 13.04 -17.36 -34.61
C TYR A 108 12.22 -17.33 -35.89
N TYR A 109 12.84 -17.15 -37.06
CA TYR A 109 12.14 -16.92 -38.31
C TYR A 109 11.08 -18.00 -38.61
N TYR A 110 11.45 -19.28 -38.55
CA TYR A 110 10.55 -20.40 -38.80
C TYR A 110 9.42 -20.49 -37.75
N LEU A 111 9.75 -20.29 -36.48
CA LEU A 111 8.77 -20.29 -35.39
C LEU A 111 7.80 -19.10 -35.49
N HIS A 112 8.29 -17.94 -35.90
CA HIS A 112 7.50 -16.74 -36.12
C HIS A 112 6.59 -16.89 -37.35
N ASN A 113 7.04 -17.50 -38.44
CA ASN A 113 6.18 -17.78 -39.59
C ASN A 113 5.01 -18.71 -39.22
N MET A 114 5.27 -19.68 -38.34
CA MET A 114 4.23 -20.59 -37.85
C MET A 114 3.26 -19.93 -36.87
N LEU A 115 3.75 -19.26 -35.83
CA LEU A 115 2.91 -18.74 -34.74
C LEU A 115 2.45 -17.29 -34.92
N GLY A 116 3.12 -16.53 -35.79
CA GLY A 116 2.87 -15.12 -36.05
C GLY A 116 3.06 -14.22 -34.83
N LEU A 117 2.27 -13.16 -34.78
CA LEU A 117 2.30 -12.16 -33.71
C LEU A 117 2.00 -12.73 -32.32
N GLY A 118 1.27 -13.85 -32.24
CA GLY A 118 0.97 -14.51 -30.97
C GLY A 118 2.22 -14.96 -30.22
N LEU A 119 3.28 -15.35 -30.92
CA LEU A 119 4.58 -15.66 -30.32
C LEU A 119 5.23 -14.42 -29.71
N CYS A 120 5.29 -13.33 -30.48
CA CYS A 120 5.94 -12.10 -30.04
C CYS A 120 5.25 -11.53 -28.80
N VAL A 121 3.91 -11.51 -28.79
CA VAL A 121 3.12 -11.01 -27.65
C VAL A 121 3.21 -11.92 -26.43
N SER A 122 3.16 -13.25 -26.61
CA SER A 122 3.25 -14.20 -25.49
C SER A 122 4.61 -14.13 -24.79
N ARG A 123 5.71 -13.98 -25.54
CA ARG A 123 7.07 -13.85 -24.98
C ARG A 123 7.32 -12.48 -24.36
N ALA A 124 6.87 -11.41 -25.01
CA ALA A 124 7.01 -10.06 -24.47
C ALA A 124 6.25 -9.90 -23.15
N SER A 125 4.99 -10.37 -23.09
CA SER A 125 4.20 -10.39 -21.85
C SER A 125 4.82 -11.27 -20.77
N ALA A 126 5.39 -12.43 -21.11
CA ALA A 126 6.10 -13.30 -20.16
C ALA A 126 7.32 -12.61 -19.53
N SER A 127 8.10 -11.84 -20.30
CA SER A 127 9.23 -11.06 -19.76
C SER A 127 8.76 -10.01 -18.73
N VAL A 128 7.66 -9.32 -19.01
CA VAL A 128 7.08 -8.34 -18.07
C VAL A 128 6.50 -9.02 -16.83
N LEU A 129 5.87 -10.20 -16.99
CA LEU A 129 5.41 -11.02 -15.88
C LEU A 129 6.57 -11.47 -14.99
N ASN A 130 7.68 -11.95 -15.56
CA ASN A 130 8.87 -12.34 -14.80
C ASN A 130 9.42 -11.19 -13.95
N LEU A 131 9.51 -9.97 -14.51
CA LEU A 131 9.93 -8.79 -13.76
C LEU A 131 8.96 -8.50 -12.61
N ASN A 132 7.66 -8.47 -12.87
CA ASN A 132 6.68 -8.10 -11.84
C ASN A 132 6.54 -9.18 -10.75
N CYS A 133 6.59 -10.47 -11.11
CA CYS A 133 6.66 -11.58 -10.16
C CYS A 133 7.96 -11.57 -9.35
N SER A 134 9.06 -11.04 -9.87
CA SER A 134 10.30 -10.82 -9.11
C SER A 134 10.13 -9.67 -8.11
N LEU A 135 9.56 -8.55 -8.55
CA LEU A 135 9.44 -7.33 -7.75
C LEU A 135 8.31 -7.34 -6.72
N VAL A 136 7.27 -8.17 -6.86
CA VAL A 136 6.07 -8.11 -5.99
C VAL A 136 6.35 -8.54 -4.54
N LEU A 137 7.38 -9.37 -4.29
CA LEU A 137 7.74 -9.86 -2.96
C LEU A 137 8.58 -8.86 -2.15
N LEU A 138 9.48 -8.13 -2.81
CA LEU A 138 10.43 -7.21 -2.16
C LEU A 138 9.76 -6.15 -1.26
N PRO A 139 8.63 -5.52 -1.64
CA PRO A 139 7.96 -4.51 -0.82
C PRO A 139 7.27 -5.10 0.42
N MET A 140 7.16 -6.44 0.51
CA MET A 140 6.58 -7.13 1.66
C MET A 140 7.63 -7.59 2.69
N CYS A 141 8.93 -7.44 2.40
CA CYS A 141 10.03 -7.71 3.33
C CYS A 141 10.18 -6.62 4.39
N ARG A 142 9.22 -6.54 5.32
CA ARG A 142 9.09 -5.44 6.30
C ARG A 142 10.31 -5.27 7.20
N SER A 143 10.98 -6.35 7.59
CA SER A 143 12.19 -6.26 8.43
C SER A 143 13.34 -5.62 7.67
N ILE A 144 13.55 -6.00 6.40
CA ILE A 144 14.57 -5.42 5.52
C ILE A 144 14.25 -3.93 5.29
N LEU A 145 12.99 -3.59 4.99
CA LEU A 145 12.58 -2.20 4.83
C LEU A 145 12.84 -1.37 6.10
N THR A 146 12.63 -1.95 7.28
CA THR A 146 12.88 -1.28 8.56
C THR A 146 14.39 -1.08 8.80
N ILE A 147 15.22 -2.07 8.45
CA ILE A 147 16.69 -1.96 8.54
C ILE A 147 17.20 -0.89 7.57
N LEU A 148 16.75 -0.90 6.31
CA LEU A 148 17.09 0.09 5.30
C LEU A 148 16.66 1.51 5.71
N ARG A 149 15.48 1.65 6.35
CA ARG A 149 15.01 2.91 6.93
C ARG A 149 15.90 3.40 8.07
N GLY A 150 16.47 2.47 8.85
CA GLY A 150 17.29 2.75 10.02
C GLY A 150 18.78 2.99 9.74
N GLN A 151 19.27 2.65 8.54
CA GLN A 151 20.68 2.87 8.16
C GLN A 151 20.95 4.35 7.88
N THR A 152 21.92 4.91 8.61
CA THR A 152 22.33 6.32 8.57
C THR A 152 22.98 6.75 7.24
N GLN A 153 23.44 5.80 6.42
CA GLN A 153 24.01 6.01 5.09
C GLN A 153 22.96 6.26 3.99
N VAL A 154 21.69 5.87 4.18
CA VAL A 154 20.59 6.19 3.26
C VAL A 154 20.05 7.59 3.58
N SER A 155 20.90 8.60 3.36
CA SER A 155 20.82 9.94 3.96
C SER A 155 19.63 10.82 3.54
N SER A 156 18.86 10.46 2.49
CA SER A 156 17.79 11.33 1.99
C SER A 156 16.40 10.98 2.55
N ARG A 157 15.76 11.95 3.23
CA ARG A 157 14.33 11.91 3.64
C ARG A 157 13.40 11.43 2.51
N LYS A 158 13.73 11.76 1.25
CA LYS A 158 12.97 11.32 0.06
C LYS A 158 12.92 9.79 -0.08
N VAL A 159 14.01 9.10 0.24
CA VAL A 159 14.10 7.63 0.14
C VAL A 159 13.26 6.98 1.24
N ARG A 160 13.31 7.47 2.48
CA ARG A 160 12.47 6.96 3.58
C ARG A 160 10.98 7.09 3.26
N ARG A 161 10.55 8.25 2.77
CA ARG A 161 9.16 8.47 2.33
C ARG A 161 8.74 7.57 1.16
N LEU A 162 9.68 7.19 0.29
CA LEU A 162 9.43 6.22 -0.79
C LEU A 162 9.24 4.80 -0.23
N LEU A 163 10.07 4.39 0.73
CA LEU A 163 9.96 3.07 1.40
C LEU A 163 8.60 2.93 2.12
N ASP A 164 8.05 4.01 2.66
CA ASP A 164 6.71 4.02 3.27
C ASP A 164 5.56 3.77 2.28
N LYS A 165 5.82 3.87 0.97
CA LYS A 165 4.86 3.56 -0.10
C LYS A 165 5.06 2.17 -0.70
N SER A 166 5.89 1.32 -0.10
CA SER A 166 6.16 -0.06 -0.53
C SER A 166 4.88 -0.88 -0.76
N LYS A 167 3.91 -0.81 0.16
CA LYS A 167 2.61 -1.50 0.01
C LYS A 167 1.85 -1.05 -1.24
N THR A 168 1.87 0.24 -1.56
CA THR A 168 1.22 0.76 -2.77
C THR A 168 1.91 0.23 -4.03
N PHE A 169 3.24 0.13 -4.01
CA PHE A 169 3.99 -0.45 -5.12
C PHE A 169 3.71 -1.96 -5.29
N HIS A 170 3.61 -2.74 -4.21
CA HIS A 170 3.17 -4.14 -4.28
C HIS A 170 1.80 -4.29 -4.96
N VAL A 171 0.82 -3.46 -4.60
CA VAL A 171 -0.51 -3.49 -5.22
C VAL A 171 -0.41 -3.14 -6.71
N ALA A 172 0.41 -2.15 -7.09
CA ALA A 172 0.64 -1.81 -8.50
C ALA A 172 1.25 -2.98 -9.29
N CYS A 173 2.27 -3.66 -8.75
CA CYS A 173 2.83 -4.88 -9.34
C CYS A 173 1.77 -5.98 -9.48
N GLY A 174 0.95 -6.21 -8.44
CA GLY A 174 -0.13 -7.19 -8.47
C GLY A 174 -1.16 -6.93 -9.58
N VAL A 175 -1.56 -5.66 -9.78
CA VAL A 175 -2.44 -5.26 -10.88
C VAL A 175 -1.77 -5.49 -12.24
N ALA A 176 -0.49 -5.14 -12.38
CA ALA A 176 0.26 -5.39 -13.61
C ALA A 176 0.37 -6.89 -13.93
N ILE A 177 0.61 -7.75 -12.93
CA ILE A 177 0.61 -9.20 -13.10
C ILE A 177 -0.74 -9.65 -13.67
N CYS A 178 -1.86 -9.20 -13.11
CA CYS A 178 -3.19 -9.58 -13.60
C CYS A 178 -3.41 -9.14 -15.07
N VAL A 179 -3.07 -7.90 -15.41
CA VAL A 179 -3.23 -7.37 -16.78
C VAL A 179 -2.38 -8.15 -17.78
N PHE A 180 -1.08 -8.32 -17.50
CA PHE A 180 -0.19 -9.03 -18.41
C PHE A 180 -0.46 -10.54 -18.44
N SER A 181 -1.02 -11.14 -17.38
CA SER A 181 -1.46 -12.54 -17.39
C SER A 181 -2.61 -12.74 -18.37
N VAL A 182 -3.59 -11.83 -18.43
CA VAL A 182 -4.67 -11.91 -19.43
C VAL A 182 -4.10 -11.82 -20.84
N ILE A 183 -3.24 -10.84 -21.12
CA ILE A 183 -2.59 -10.68 -22.44
C ILE A 183 -1.79 -11.94 -22.81
N HIS A 184 -1.03 -12.49 -21.85
CA HIS A 184 -0.21 -13.68 -22.04
C HIS A 184 -1.05 -14.91 -22.37
N VAL A 185 -2.12 -15.16 -21.62
CA VAL A 185 -3.04 -16.28 -21.86
C VAL A 185 -3.73 -16.14 -23.21
N SER A 186 -4.26 -14.96 -23.54
CA SER A 186 -4.88 -14.69 -24.83
C SER A 186 -3.92 -14.96 -26.00
N ALA A 187 -2.65 -14.54 -25.88
CA ALA A 187 -1.64 -14.83 -26.88
C ALA A 187 -1.32 -16.33 -26.99
N HIS A 188 -1.28 -17.06 -25.88
CA HIS A 188 -1.09 -18.50 -25.88
C HIS A 188 -2.28 -19.27 -26.49
N LEU A 189 -3.52 -18.81 -26.30
CA LEU A 189 -4.68 -19.38 -26.97
C LEU A 189 -4.59 -19.24 -28.49
N VAL A 190 -4.17 -18.08 -28.98
CA VAL A 190 -3.91 -17.87 -30.43
C VAL A 190 -2.78 -18.78 -30.92
N ASN A 191 -1.70 -18.92 -30.14
CA ASN A 191 -0.60 -19.82 -30.50
C ASN A 191 -1.04 -21.29 -30.55
N ALA A 192 -1.89 -21.74 -29.62
CA ALA A 192 -2.41 -23.10 -29.63
C ALA A 192 -3.23 -23.41 -30.89
N VAL A 193 -4.03 -22.44 -31.37
CA VAL A 193 -4.75 -22.54 -32.65
C VAL A 193 -3.76 -22.57 -33.82
N ASN A 194 -2.76 -21.69 -33.81
CA ASN A 194 -1.77 -21.62 -34.90
C ASN A 194 -0.92 -22.89 -35.00
N PHE A 195 -0.53 -23.52 -33.88
CA PHE A 195 0.15 -24.82 -33.87
C PHE A 195 -0.68 -25.93 -34.52
N SER A 196 -2.01 -25.87 -34.40
CA SER A 196 -2.92 -26.85 -35.00
C SER A 196 -3.12 -26.61 -36.50
N VAL A 197 -3.37 -25.36 -36.90
CA VAL A 197 -3.71 -25.00 -38.29
C VAL A 197 -2.49 -24.99 -39.21
N ARG A 198 -1.35 -24.47 -38.72
CA ARG A 198 -0.09 -24.29 -39.47
C ARG A 198 0.95 -25.35 -39.15
N PHE A 199 0.49 -26.58 -38.91
CA PHE A 199 1.38 -27.73 -38.75
C PHE A 199 2.29 -27.87 -39.98
N SER A 200 3.60 -27.98 -39.75
CA SER A 200 4.59 -28.15 -40.84
C SER A 200 5.17 -29.55 -40.83
N ASP A 201 4.94 -30.31 -41.90
CA ASP A 201 5.57 -31.62 -42.10
C ASP A 201 7.09 -31.50 -42.34
N GLU A 202 7.58 -30.31 -42.71
CA GLU A 202 9.00 -30.05 -42.99
C GLU A 202 9.85 -29.91 -41.72
N PHE A 203 9.25 -29.44 -40.63
CA PHE A 203 9.94 -29.18 -39.36
C PHE A 203 9.19 -29.83 -38.19
N PRO A 204 9.14 -31.18 -38.11
CA PRO A 204 8.38 -31.90 -37.10
C PRO A 204 8.81 -31.56 -35.67
N ASP A 205 10.11 -31.29 -35.47
CA ASP A 205 10.65 -30.91 -34.17
C ASP A 205 10.12 -29.56 -33.66
N LEU A 206 9.63 -28.69 -34.52
CA LEU A 206 9.08 -27.38 -34.14
C LEU A 206 7.62 -27.46 -33.71
N ASN A 207 6.90 -28.51 -34.15
CA ASN A 207 5.49 -28.68 -33.88
C ASN A 207 5.26 -29.14 -32.44
N VAL A 208 4.21 -28.60 -31.85
CA VAL A 208 3.70 -29.01 -30.53
C VAL A 208 2.45 -29.89 -30.69
N ALA A 209 1.68 -29.70 -31.76
CA ALA A 209 0.60 -30.60 -32.14
C ALA A 209 1.16 -31.91 -32.71
N HIS A 210 0.45 -33.02 -32.52
CA HIS A 210 0.86 -34.35 -33.02
C HIS A 210 0.46 -34.55 -34.49
N TYR A 211 -0.59 -33.87 -34.94
CA TYR A 211 -1.10 -33.92 -36.31
C TYR A 211 -1.79 -32.61 -36.68
N ARG A 212 -1.93 -32.37 -37.98
CA ARG A 212 -2.59 -31.18 -38.53
C ARG A 212 -4.07 -31.14 -38.15
N GLY A 213 -4.52 -30.01 -37.61
CA GLY A 213 -5.91 -29.83 -37.19
C GLY A 213 -6.27 -30.47 -35.85
N GLN A 214 -5.30 -30.88 -35.03
CA GLN A 214 -5.55 -31.35 -33.66
C GLN A 214 -6.31 -30.30 -32.84
N ASP A 215 -7.31 -30.71 -32.07
CA ASP A 215 -8.09 -29.80 -31.23
C ASP A 215 -7.19 -29.01 -30.25
N PRO A 216 -7.20 -27.66 -30.30
CA PRO A 216 -6.34 -26.83 -29.44
C PRO A 216 -6.60 -27.04 -27.94
N ARG A 217 -7.81 -27.48 -27.57
CA ARG A 217 -8.18 -27.78 -26.17
C ARG A 217 -7.40 -28.97 -25.64
N VAL A 218 -7.23 -30.00 -26.46
CA VAL A 218 -6.44 -31.19 -26.10
C VAL A 218 -4.99 -30.77 -25.91
N LEU A 219 -4.45 -29.90 -26.78
CA LEU A 219 -3.10 -29.36 -26.65
C LEU A 219 -2.87 -28.64 -25.31
N ILE A 220 -3.83 -27.83 -24.87
CA ILE A 220 -3.74 -27.10 -23.59
C ILE A 220 -3.84 -28.06 -22.40
N LEU A 221 -4.69 -29.09 -22.49
CA LEU A 221 -4.94 -30.02 -21.37
C LEU A 221 -3.93 -31.17 -21.27
N THR A 222 -3.13 -31.43 -22.30
CA THR A 222 -2.10 -32.48 -22.27
C THR A 222 -0.69 -31.93 -22.04
N THR A 223 -0.45 -30.66 -22.34
CA THR A 223 0.88 -30.06 -22.18
C THR A 223 1.12 -29.53 -20.78
N VAL A 224 2.35 -29.69 -20.27
CA VAL A 224 2.74 -29.20 -18.94
C VAL A 224 2.50 -27.68 -18.81
N PRO A 225 2.93 -26.82 -19.75
CA PRO A 225 2.64 -25.38 -19.66
C PRO A 225 1.15 -25.04 -19.73
N GLY A 226 0.34 -25.84 -20.42
CA GLY A 226 -1.10 -25.63 -20.53
C GLY A 226 -1.83 -25.89 -19.21
N ILE A 227 -1.65 -27.07 -18.61
CA ILE A 227 -2.27 -27.43 -17.32
C ILE A 227 -1.80 -26.46 -16.21
N THR A 228 -0.48 -26.25 -16.12
CA THR A 228 0.09 -25.34 -15.11
C THR A 228 -0.39 -23.90 -15.33
N GLY A 229 -0.54 -23.46 -16.58
CA GLY A 229 -1.06 -22.13 -16.91
C GLY A 229 -2.50 -21.93 -16.45
N VAL A 230 -3.39 -22.91 -16.68
CA VAL A 230 -4.78 -22.86 -16.20
C VAL A 230 -4.84 -22.78 -14.67
N LEU A 231 -4.03 -23.59 -13.98
CA LEU A 231 -3.96 -23.59 -12.53
C LEU A 231 -3.42 -22.26 -11.97
N LEU A 232 -2.41 -21.66 -12.61
CA LEU A 232 -1.88 -20.33 -12.24
C LEU A 232 -2.94 -19.23 -12.38
N VAL A 233 -3.72 -19.25 -13.47
CA VAL A 233 -4.80 -18.27 -13.69
C VAL A 233 -5.90 -18.41 -12.63
N LEU A 234 -6.28 -19.64 -12.30
CA LEU A 234 -7.28 -19.91 -11.25
C LEU A 234 -6.81 -19.37 -9.89
N ILE A 235 -5.58 -19.67 -9.49
CA ILE A 235 -5.00 -19.18 -8.23
C ILE A 235 -4.93 -17.64 -8.23
N LEU A 236 -4.46 -17.05 -9.32
CA LEU A 236 -4.36 -15.59 -9.45
C LEU A 236 -5.73 -14.92 -9.35
N PHE A 237 -6.77 -15.50 -9.97
CA PHE A 237 -8.15 -15.02 -9.89
C PHE A 237 -8.69 -15.03 -8.45
N LEU A 238 -8.49 -16.14 -7.73
CA LEU A 238 -8.90 -16.25 -6.32
C LEU A 238 -8.16 -15.24 -5.43
N MET A 239 -6.84 -15.10 -5.61
CA MET A 239 -6.04 -14.13 -4.88
C MET A 239 -6.48 -12.69 -5.15
N PHE A 240 -6.72 -12.33 -6.42
CA PHE A 240 -7.08 -10.97 -6.81
C PHE A 240 -8.46 -10.58 -6.29
N THR A 241 -9.46 -11.44 -6.48
CA THR A 241 -10.84 -11.20 -6.04
C THR A 241 -10.92 -11.02 -4.52
N ALA A 242 -10.32 -11.94 -3.76
CA ALA A 242 -10.28 -11.87 -2.30
C ALA A 242 -9.47 -10.67 -1.77
N SER A 243 -8.50 -10.16 -2.54
CA SER A 243 -7.74 -8.95 -2.20
C SER A 243 -8.48 -7.63 -2.42
N SER A 244 -9.68 -7.67 -3.01
CA SER A 244 -10.52 -6.49 -3.24
C SER A 244 -10.88 -5.77 -1.94
N HIS A 245 -11.09 -4.45 -2.02
CA HIS A 245 -11.43 -3.64 -0.84
C HIS A 245 -12.72 -4.12 -0.18
N SER A 246 -13.72 -4.54 -0.96
CA SER A 246 -15.01 -5.01 -0.45
C SER A 246 -14.84 -6.25 0.41
N ILE A 247 -14.16 -7.29 -0.10
CA ILE A 247 -13.99 -8.55 0.62
C ILE A 247 -13.11 -8.35 1.87
N ARG A 248 -12.01 -7.60 1.75
CA ARG A 248 -11.11 -7.34 2.89
C ARG A 248 -11.76 -6.61 4.06
N VAL A 249 -12.76 -5.76 3.79
CA VAL A 249 -13.49 -5.05 4.84
C VAL A 249 -14.58 -5.92 5.45
N CYS A 250 -15.19 -6.82 4.66
CA CYS A 250 -16.19 -7.77 5.15
C CYS A 250 -15.58 -8.92 5.95
N SER A 251 -14.49 -9.52 5.47
CA SER A 251 -13.78 -10.61 6.14
C SER A 251 -12.31 -10.60 5.78
N TYR A 252 -11.47 -10.28 6.77
CA TYR A 252 -10.02 -10.27 6.60
C TYR A 252 -9.42 -11.68 6.47
N GLU A 253 -10.05 -12.68 7.11
CA GLU A 253 -9.60 -14.07 7.08
C GLU A 253 -9.60 -14.65 5.67
N ILE A 254 -10.68 -14.43 4.91
CA ILE A 254 -10.78 -14.89 3.51
C ILE A 254 -9.61 -14.32 2.69
N PHE A 255 -9.34 -13.03 2.84
CA PHE A 255 -8.18 -12.39 2.21
C PHE A 255 -6.87 -13.06 2.63
N TRP A 256 -6.66 -13.31 3.92
CA TRP A 256 -5.41 -13.88 4.41
C TRP A 256 -5.16 -15.29 3.87
N TYR A 257 -6.14 -16.20 3.97
CA TYR A 257 -6.01 -17.58 3.51
C TYR A 257 -5.81 -17.67 1.99
N THR A 258 -6.64 -16.96 1.22
CA THR A 258 -6.53 -16.98 -0.25
C THR A 258 -5.26 -16.31 -0.73
N HIS A 259 -4.80 -15.23 -0.09
CA HIS A 259 -3.57 -14.56 -0.50
C HIS A 259 -2.33 -15.43 -0.25
N ASN A 260 -2.33 -16.29 0.78
CA ASN A 260 -1.26 -17.28 1.02
C ASN A 260 -1.11 -18.33 -0.09
N LEU A 261 -2.08 -18.46 -1.01
CA LEU A 261 -1.93 -19.27 -2.23
C LEU A 261 -0.79 -18.78 -3.13
N PHE A 262 -0.19 -17.61 -2.87
CA PHE A 262 1.03 -17.16 -3.54
C PHE A 262 2.15 -18.21 -3.46
N ILE A 263 2.24 -18.99 -2.37
CA ILE A 263 3.26 -20.05 -2.21
C ILE A 263 3.06 -21.10 -3.31
N LEU A 264 1.82 -21.59 -3.46
CA LEU A 264 1.46 -22.55 -4.50
C LEU A 264 1.65 -21.96 -5.89
N PHE A 265 1.28 -20.69 -6.09
CA PHE A 265 1.50 -19.95 -7.34
C PHE A 265 2.98 -19.96 -7.75
N TYR A 266 3.92 -19.67 -6.85
CA TYR A 266 5.35 -19.68 -7.19
C TYR A 266 5.89 -21.07 -7.49
N ILE A 267 5.42 -22.11 -6.77
CA ILE A 267 5.81 -23.51 -7.06
C ILE A 267 5.37 -23.89 -8.48
N ILE A 268 4.11 -23.64 -8.82
CA ILE A 268 3.58 -23.95 -10.16
C ILE A 268 4.24 -23.07 -11.22
N LEU A 269 4.55 -21.80 -10.92
CA LEU A 269 5.23 -20.91 -11.85
C LEU A 269 6.63 -21.44 -12.21
N MET A 270 7.36 -22.03 -11.27
CA MET A 270 8.64 -22.68 -11.57
C MET A 270 8.45 -23.89 -12.50
N LEU A 271 7.42 -24.73 -12.25
CA LEU A 271 7.10 -25.89 -13.09
C LEU A 271 6.63 -25.48 -14.50
N HIS A 272 5.83 -24.42 -14.60
CA HIS A 272 5.27 -23.91 -15.85
C HIS A 272 6.34 -23.61 -16.90
N VAL A 273 7.52 -23.14 -16.45
CA VAL A 273 8.61 -22.72 -17.33
C VAL A 273 9.52 -23.90 -17.75
N LEU A 274 9.45 -25.05 -17.07
CA LEU A 274 10.24 -26.24 -17.39
C LEU A 274 9.79 -26.95 -18.67
N GLY A 275 8.60 -26.65 -19.19
CA GLY A 275 8.03 -27.37 -20.33
C GLY A 275 8.81 -27.26 -21.64
N GLY A 276 9.75 -26.31 -21.78
CA GLY A 276 10.70 -26.28 -22.92
C GLY A 276 10.07 -26.22 -24.32
N MET A 277 8.79 -25.86 -24.43
CA MET A 277 7.98 -26.08 -25.65
C MET A 277 8.37 -25.17 -26.83
N LEU A 278 9.00 -24.03 -26.56
CA LEU A 278 9.42 -23.10 -27.61
C LEU A 278 10.89 -23.32 -27.91
N LYS A 279 11.17 -23.69 -29.16
CA LYS A 279 12.51 -23.98 -29.66
C LYS A 279 13.02 -22.84 -30.54
N TYR A 280 14.32 -22.64 -30.56
CA TYR A 280 14.99 -21.69 -31.46
C TYR A 280 15.97 -22.44 -32.38
N GLN A 281 16.26 -21.86 -33.54
CA GLN A 281 17.21 -22.44 -34.47
C GLN A 281 18.65 -22.16 -34.01
N THR A 282 19.48 -23.20 -33.94
CA THR A 282 20.89 -23.08 -33.51
C THR A 282 21.85 -22.86 -34.67
N ASN A 283 21.57 -23.44 -35.84
CA ASN A 283 22.45 -23.39 -37.02
C ASN A 283 22.02 -22.34 -38.06
N VAL A 284 21.89 -21.07 -37.64
CA VAL A 284 21.42 -19.98 -38.53
C VAL A 284 22.41 -19.67 -39.65
N GLU A 285 23.71 -19.83 -39.42
CA GLU A 285 24.76 -19.56 -40.42
C GLU A 285 24.81 -20.66 -41.50
N ALA A 286 24.63 -21.93 -41.11
CA ALA A 286 24.61 -23.06 -42.03
C ALA A 286 23.27 -23.22 -42.77
N HIS A 287 22.18 -22.73 -42.16
CA HIS A 287 20.83 -22.74 -42.73
C HIS A 287 20.17 -21.37 -42.56
N PRO A 288 20.40 -20.44 -43.51
CA PRO A 288 19.81 -19.10 -43.44
C PRO A 288 18.27 -19.14 -43.61
N PRO A 289 17.54 -18.14 -43.09
CA PRO A 289 16.10 -18.03 -43.24
C PRO A 289 15.65 -18.03 -44.71
N GLY A 290 14.70 -18.90 -45.08
CA GLY A 290 14.13 -18.96 -46.44
C GLY A 290 14.94 -19.77 -47.46
N CYS A 291 15.92 -20.53 -46.97
CA CYS A 291 16.77 -21.40 -47.76
C CYS A 291 16.02 -22.68 -48.21
N ILE A 292 16.30 -23.18 -49.43
CA ILE A 292 15.66 -24.38 -50.00
C ILE A 292 16.65 -25.54 -49.99
N LEU A 293 16.24 -26.69 -49.44
CA LEU A 293 17.07 -27.90 -49.38
C LEU A 293 17.32 -28.43 -50.81
N ALA A 294 18.59 -28.73 -51.15
CA ALA A 294 19.02 -29.11 -52.51
C ALA A 294 18.23 -30.30 -53.11
N ASN A 295 17.78 -31.25 -52.28
CA ASN A 295 17.05 -32.45 -52.69
C ASN A 295 15.63 -32.21 -53.21
N ARG A 296 15.14 -30.97 -53.26
CA ARG A 296 13.78 -30.62 -53.71
C ARG A 296 13.73 -29.68 -54.92
N MET A 297 14.85 -29.45 -55.62
CA MET A 297 14.74 -28.84 -56.94
C MET A 297 13.91 -29.76 -57.85
N PRO A 298 12.81 -29.29 -58.48
CA PRO A 298 12.21 -30.04 -59.58
C PRO A 298 13.30 -30.23 -60.64
N PRO A 299 13.38 -31.38 -61.33
CA PRO A 299 14.38 -31.58 -62.37
C PRO A 299 14.16 -30.53 -63.47
N THR A 300 14.96 -29.48 -63.45
CA THR A 300 14.94 -28.43 -64.47
C THR A 300 15.65 -28.97 -65.69
N ASN A 301 14.90 -29.59 -66.60
CA ASN A 301 15.27 -29.64 -68.01
C ASN A 301 15.04 -28.24 -68.61
N LEU A 302 15.87 -27.27 -68.22
CA LEU A 302 15.88 -25.95 -68.84
C LEU A 302 16.87 -25.95 -69.99
N THR A 303 16.46 -25.38 -71.11
CA THR A 303 17.32 -25.20 -72.28
C THR A 303 18.34 -24.09 -72.01
N ALA A 304 19.52 -24.16 -72.63
CA ALA A 304 20.64 -23.22 -72.40
C ALA A 304 20.31 -21.72 -72.65
N GLU A 305 19.15 -21.44 -73.28
CA GLU A 305 18.64 -20.07 -73.45
C GLU A 305 17.78 -19.58 -72.27
N GLU A 306 17.17 -20.49 -71.49
CA GLU A 306 16.39 -20.17 -70.29
C GLU A 306 17.28 -19.91 -69.07
N GLU A 307 18.45 -20.55 -68.99
CA GLU A 307 19.49 -20.26 -67.98
C GLU A 307 19.96 -18.80 -68.06
N LYS A 308 20.25 -18.30 -69.27
CA LYS A 308 20.71 -16.91 -69.47
C LYS A 308 19.64 -15.87 -69.16
N ARG A 309 18.35 -16.23 -69.25
CA ARG A 309 17.23 -15.34 -68.90
C ARG A 309 16.91 -15.38 -67.40
N ALA A 310 17.16 -16.50 -66.74
CA ALA A 310 17.08 -16.64 -65.29
C ALA A 310 18.24 -15.93 -64.56
N GLU A 311 19.44 -15.90 -65.14
CA GLU A 311 20.60 -15.19 -64.60
C GLU A 311 20.41 -13.66 -64.51
N SER A 312 19.51 -13.08 -65.31
CA SER A 312 19.23 -11.64 -65.30
C SER A 312 18.12 -11.22 -64.33
N ALA A 313 17.43 -12.16 -63.66
CA ALA A 313 16.28 -11.88 -62.80
C ALA A 313 16.37 -12.60 -61.44
N LYS A 314 16.83 -11.87 -60.42
CA LYS A 314 16.75 -12.11 -58.97
C LYS A 314 17.77 -13.09 -58.36
N SER A 315 18.28 -12.65 -57.20
CA SER A 315 18.90 -13.42 -56.12
C SER A 315 18.74 -14.93 -56.26
N SER A 316 19.85 -15.61 -56.54
CA SER A 316 19.96 -17.06 -56.48
C SER A 316 19.30 -17.61 -55.21
N PRO A 317 18.48 -18.68 -55.29
CA PRO A 317 17.98 -19.34 -54.10
C PRO A 317 19.18 -19.91 -53.35
N THR A 318 19.45 -19.41 -52.14
CA THR A 318 20.51 -19.93 -51.28
C THR A 318 20.20 -21.40 -51.01
N VAL A 319 21.04 -22.30 -51.50
CA VAL A 319 20.91 -23.75 -51.29
C VAL A 319 21.48 -24.09 -49.92
N CYS A 320 20.76 -24.87 -49.13
CA CYS A 320 21.15 -25.11 -47.74
C CYS A 320 22.25 -26.17 -47.65
N GLY A 321 23.30 -25.88 -46.86
CA GLY A 321 24.38 -26.83 -46.61
C GLY A 321 23.99 -27.91 -45.59
N GLU A 322 23.09 -27.62 -44.65
CA GLU A 322 22.63 -28.53 -43.60
C GLU A 322 21.15 -28.35 -43.28
N GLU A 323 20.51 -29.36 -42.69
CA GLU A 323 19.13 -29.29 -42.17
C GLU A 323 19.01 -28.37 -40.94
N ALA A 324 17.86 -27.71 -40.77
CA ALA A 324 17.62 -26.82 -39.63
C ALA A 324 17.57 -27.59 -38.29
N LYS A 325 18.38 -27.19 -37.32
CA LYS A 325 18.43 -27.78 -35.97
C LYS A 325 17.75 -26.87 -34.95
N PHE A 326 16.83 -27.43 -34.17
CA PHE A 326 16.05 -26.71 -33.16
C PHE A 326 16.37 -27.17 -31.75
N GLN A 327 16.59 -26.23 -30.83
CA GLN A 327 16.82 -26.51 -29.42
C GLN A 327 15.81 -25.78 -28.54
N ALA A 328 15.33 -26.45 -27.49
CA ALA A 328 14.47 -25.83 -26.50
C ALA A 328 15.21 -24.71 -25.75
N HIS A 329 14.51 -23.61 -25.47
CA HIS A 329 15.07 -22.56 -24.63
C HIS A 329 15.34 -23.05 -23.21
N PHE A 330 16.50 -22.68 -22.68
CA PHE A 330 16.75 -22.79 -21.26
C PHE A 330 15.76 -21.89 -20.48
N PRO A 331 15.08 -22.42 -19.46
CA PRO A 331 14.13 -21.65 -18.68
C PRO A 331 14.86 -20.49 -18.00
N GLN A 332 14.56 -19.24 -18.36
CA GLN A 332 15.20 -18.08 -17.72
C GLN A 332 14.44 -17.58 -16.49
N SER A 333 13.14 -17.88 -16.35
CA SER A 333 12.29 -17.29 -15.30
C SER A 333 12.76 -17.60 -13.88
N TRP A 334 13.41 -18.76 -13.64
CA TRP A 334 13.95 -19.08 -12.32
C TRP A 334 15.07 -18.12 -11.90
N LEU A 335 15.85 -17.57 -12.84
CA LEU A 335 16.87 -16.56 -12.54
C LEU A 335 16.25 -15.27 -12.01
N TRP A 336 15.10 -14.87 -12.58
CA TRP A 336 14.39 -13.65 -12.17
C TRP A 336 13.76 -13.78 -10.79
N VAL A 337 13.21 -14.96 -10.49
CA VAL A 337 12.36 -15.18 -9.31
C VAL A 337 13.13 -15.71 -8.11
N SER A 338 14.20 -16.49 -8.32
CA SER A 338 14.93 -17.16 -7.24
C SER A 338 15.52 -16.18 -6.22
N ALA A 339 16.25 -15.16 -6.65
CA ALA A 339 16.91 -14.22 -5.73
C ALA A 339 15.91 -13.46 -4.81
N PRO A 340 14.84 -12.81 -5.32
CA PRO A 340 13.81 -12.21 -4.46
C PRO A 340 13.09 -13.21 -3.57
N LEU A 341 12.81 -14.42 -4.08
CA LEU A 341 12.14 -15.47 -3.32
C LEU A 341 13.00 -15.96 -2.16
N CYS A 342 14.28 -16.22 -2.39
CA CYS A 342 15.23 -16.57 -1.34
C CYS A 342 15.35 -15.46 -0.29
N LEU A 343 15.43 -14.19 -0.72
CA LEU A 343 15.46 -13.05 0.18
C LEU A 343 14.19 -12.95 1.04
N TYR A 344 13.02 -13.16 0.42
CA TYR A 344 11.74 -13.19 1.13
C TYR A 344 11.66 -14.35 2.13
N CYS A 345 12.07 -15.56 1.73
CA CYS A 345 12.11 -16.71 2.62
C CYS A 345 13.04 -16.48 3.82
N ALA A 346 14.23 -15.93 3.61
CA ALA A 346 15.16 -15.58 4.68
C ALA A 346 14.56 -14.53 5.64
N GLU A 347 13.88 -13.51 5.11
CA GLU A 347 13.17 -12.50 5.92
C GLU A 347 12.05 -13.13 6.77
N ARG A 348 11.30 -14.06 6.19
CA ARG A 348 10.22 -14.77 6.89
C ARG A 348 10.72 -15.67 7.99
N VAL A 349 11.79 -16.44 7.75
CA VAL A 349 12.45 -17.26 8.78
C VAL A 349 12.97 -16.37 9.91
N TYR A 350 13.65 -15.26 9.58
CA TYR A 350 14.11 -14.30 10.58
C TYR A 350 12.97 -13.74 11.44
N ARG A 351 11.85 -13.35 10.82
CA ARG A 351 10.67 -12.86 11.56
C ARG A 351 10.02 -13.91 12.43
N TYR A 352 9.93 -15.14 11.93
CA TYR A 352 9.40 -16.26 12.70
C TYR A 352 10.26 -16.50 13.95
N VAL A 353 11.58 -16.62 13.81
CA VAL A 353 12.50 -16.80 14.95
C VAL A 353 12.39 -15.65 15.96
N ARG A 354 12.32 -14.40 15.50
CA ARG A 354 12.20 -13.21 16.36
C ARG A 354 10.84 -13.08 17.06
N GLY A 355 9.77 -13.51 16.37
CA GLY A 355 8.38 -13.42 16.82
C GLY A 355 7.96 -14.56 17.75
N SER A 356 8.64 -15.71 17.70
CA SER A 356 8.34 -16.90 18.51
C SER A 356 8.73 -16.80 19.98
N ILE A 357 9.38 -15.71 20.40
CA ILE A 357 9.70 -15.45 21.80
C ILE A 357 8.47 -14.83 22.48
N PRO A 358 7.88 -15.47 23.50
CA PRO A 358 6.73 -14.94 24.20
C PRO A 358 7.10 -13.67 25.00
N VAL A 359 6.15 -12.78 25.13
CA VAL A 359 6.27 -11.50 25.84
C VAL A 359 5.58 -11.58 27.20
N THR A 360 6.21 -11.00 28.22
CA THR A 360 5.63 -10.94 29.57
C THR A 360 4.75 -9.71 29.69
N VAL A 361 3.48 -9.89 30.07
CA VAL A 361 2.55 -8.79 30.40
C VAL A 361 2.83 -8.35 31.83
N VAL A 362 3.12 -7.05 32.00
CA VAL A 362 3.43 -6.44 33.30
C VAL A 362 2.17 -5.88 33.93
N SER A 363 1.39 -5.11 33.17
CA SER A 363 0.14 -4.52 33.65
C SER A 363 -0.84 -4.29 32.51
N VAL A 364 -2.13 -4.34 32.86
CA VAL A 364 -3.23 -4.00 31.96
C VAL A 364 -4.12 -2.97 32.67
N THR A 365 -4.45 -1.88 31.99
CA THR A 365 -5.26 -0.79 32.54
C THR A 365 -6.38 -0.42 31.59
N ARG A 366 -7.61 -0.26 32.11
CA ARG A 366 -8.76 0.20 31.34
C ARG A 366 -8.87 1.71 31.42
N HIS A 367 -9.01 2.34 30.27
CA HIS A 367 -9.21 3.77 30.08
C HIS A 367 -10.62 4.05 29.55
N PRO A 368 -11.13 5.30 29.68
CA PRO A 368 -12.40 5.70 29.07
C PRO A 368 -12.42 5.50 27.55
N CYS A 369 -13.61 5.52 26.93
CA CYS A 369 -13.82 5.26 25.50
C CYS A 369 -13.42 3.84 25.02
N ASP A 370 -13.53 2.83 25.90
CA ASP A 370 -13.15 1.42 25.64
C ASP A 370 -11.73 1.26 25.10
N VAL A 371 -10.79 1.93 25.76
CA VAL A 371 -9.36 1.83 25.47
C VAL A 371 -8.68 0.99 26.56
N ILE A 372 -7.79 0.09 26.16
CA ILE A 372 -7.02 -0.75 27.05
C ILE A 372 -5.54 -0.46 26.81
N GLU A 373 -4.84 -0.16 27.89
CA GLU A 373 -3.39 -0.07 27.92
C GLU A 373 -2.80 -1.41 28.33
N VAL A 374 -1.85 -1.91 27.54
CA VAL A 374 -1.13 -3.16 27.83
C VAL A 374 0.36 -2.84 27.89
N CYS A 375 0.96 -3.02 29.07
CA CYS A 375 2.38 -2.85 29.32
C CYS A 375 3.08 -4.20 29.30
N MET A 376 4.18 -4.28 28.55
CA MET A 376 4.85 -5.52 28.20
C MET A 376 6.37 -5.40 28.35
N LEU A 377 7.02 -6.54 28.55
CA LEU A 377 8.47 -6.68 28.64
C LEU A 377 8.98 -7.75 27.67
N LYS A 378 10.00 -7.42 26.88
CA LYS A 378 10.65 -8.33 25.92
C LYS A 378 12.16 -8.14 25.92
N SER A 379 12.92 -9.23 26.02
CA SER A 379 14.38 -9.20 25.97
C SER A 379 14.91 -8.75 24.61
N GLY A 380 15.96 -7.92 24.61
CA GLY A 380 16.61 -7.44 23.38
C GLY A 380 15.73 -6.55 22.49
N PHE A 381 14.57 -6.11 22.98
CA PHE A 381 13.63 -5.30 22.21
C PHE A 381 13.96 -3.80 22.34
N LYS A 382 14.46 -3.20 21.26
CA LYS A 382 14.86 -1.77 21.21
C LYS A 382 14.01 -0.99 20.20
N PRO A 383 12.76 -0.66 20.53
CA PRO A 383 11.90 0.12 19.65
C PRO A 383 12.29 1.61 19.67
N ARG A 384 11.89 2.32 18.61
CA ARG A 384 11.98 3.78 18.50
C ARG A 384 10.59 4.41 18.55
N PRO A 385 10.45 5.67 18.98
CA PRO A 385 9.16 6.34 19.02
C PRO A 385 8.53 6.47 17.62
N GLY A 386 7.22 6.24 17.55
CA GLY A 386 6.48 6.20 16.29
C GLY A 386 6.48 4.84 15.60
N GLN A 387 7.27 3.85 16.05
CA GLN A 387 7.22 2.49 15.52
C GLN A 387 5.96 1.74 15.98
N TYR A 388 5.63 0.68 15.26
CA TYR A 388 4.51 -0.20 15.59
C TYR A 388 4.96 -1.66 15.66
N ILE A 389 4.12 -2.49 16.26
CA ILE A 389 4.32 -3.93 16.41
C ILE A 389 3.14 -4.70 15.85
N LEU A 390 3.36 -5.98 15.55
CA LEU A 390 2.30 -6.96 15.30
C LEU A 390 2.15 -7.82 16.56
N LEU A 391 0.94 -7.86 17.10
CA LEU A 391 0.57 -8.65 18.25
C LEU A 391 -0.21 -9.88 17.80
N ASN A 392 0.19 -11.04 18.32
CA ASN A 392 -0.53 -12.30 18.18
C ASN A 392 -0.85 -12.85 19.57
N CYS A 393 -2.10 -13.28 19.74
CA CYS A 393 -2.59 -13.91 20.96
C CYS A 393 -3.26 -15.23 20.57
N PRO A 394 -2.58 -16.38 20.70
CA PRO A 394 -3.11 -17.66 20.26
C PRO A 394 -4.39 -18.09 20.97
N SER A 395 -4.62 -17.59 22.19
CA SER A 395 -5.84 -17.81 22.96
C SER A 395 -7.08 -17.15 22.34
N VAL A 396 -6.91 -16.12 21.51
CA VAL A 396 -8.01 -15.48 20.76
C VAL A 396 -8.04 -16.03 19.34
N SER A 397 -6.91 -15.98 18.64
CA SER A 397 -6.76 -16.50 17.28
C SER A 397 -5.31 -16.88 17.04
N SER A 398 -5.08 -18.12 16.59
CA SER A 398 -3.73 -18.67 16.42
C SER A 398 -2.96 -18.03 15.27
N PHE A 399 -3.63 -17.55 14.23
CA PHE A 399 -2.98 -17.09 12.99
C PHE A 399 -3.04 -15.57 12.77
N GLU A 400 -3.96 -14.88 13.46
CA GLU A 400 -4.13 -13.44 13.28
C GLU A 400 -3.01 -12.64 13.96
N ASN A 401 -2.53 -11.63 13.22
CA ASN A 401 -1.51 -10.70 13.68
C ASN A 401 -2.05 -9.28 13.50
N HIS A 402 -2.28 -8.58 14.61
CA HIS A 402 -2.89 -7.25 14.62
C HIS A 402 -1.83 -6.17 14.85
N ALA A 403 -1.89 -5.10 14.05
CA ALA A 403 -0.90 -4.02 14.13
C ALA A 403 -1.30 -2.96 15.16
N PHE A 404 -0.42 -2.71 16.13
CA PHE A 404 -0.60 -1.68 17.15
C PHE A 404 0.63 -0.79 17.27
N THR A 405 0.38 0.52 17.40
CA THR A 405 1.44 1.50 17.59
C THR A 405 1.95 1.49 19.01
N LEU A 406 3.26 1.68 19.17
CA LEU A 406 3.86 1.82 20.49
C LEU A 406 3.51 3.18 21.09
N THR A 407 2.92 3.16 22.28
CA THR A 407 2.58 4.36 23.05
C THR A 407 3.61 4.69 24.10
N ALA A 408 4.33 3.70 24.59
CA ALA A 408 5.49 3.88 25.46
C ALA A 408 6.64 3.01 24.95
N CYS A 409 7.84 3.57 24.99
CA CYS A 409 9.06 2.94 24.51
C CYS A 409 10.02 2.78 25.70
N PRO A 410 10.85 1.72 25.77
CA PRO A 410 11.76 1.50 26.89
C PRO A 410 12.76 2.64 27.02
N THR A 411 12.94 3.13 28.25
CA THR A 411 13.90 4.18 28.61
C THR A 411 14.94 3.61 29.56
N GLN A 412 15.99 4.39 29.89
CA GLN A 412 17.02 3.93 30.84
C GLN A 412 16.45 3.51 32.20
N ASN A 413 15.29 4.04 32.59
CA ASN A 413 14.66 3.79 33.88
C ASN A 413 13.47 2.81 33.80
N LYS A 414 13.00 2.47 32.60
CA LYS A 414 11.83 1.61 32.37
C LYS A 414 12.07 0.70 31.18
N ASP A 415 12.23 -0.59 31.45
CA ASP A 415 12.42 -1.61 30.39
C ASP A 415 11.11 -2.02 29.69
N THR A 416 9.97 -1.48 30.12
CA THR A 416 8.65 -1.82 29.58
C THR A 416 8.29 -0.97 28.37
N PHE A 417 7.55 -1.57 27.46
CA PHE A 417 6.89 -0.88 26.35
C PHE A 417 5.39 -1.08 26.44
N GLY A 418 4.63 -0.10 25.94
CA GLY A 418 3.18 -0.06 26.07
C GLY A 418 2.49 0.09 24.72
N ILE A 419 1.29 -0.47 24.62
CA ILE A 419 0.34 -0.21 23.53
C ILE A 419 -1.01 0.19 24.09
N HIS A 420 -1.76 1.00 23.35
CA HIS A 420 -3.15 1.31 23.64
C HIS A 420 -4.03 0.74 22.52
N ILE A 421 -5.03 -0.05 22.90
CA ILE A 421 -5.94 -0.74 22.01
C ILE A 421 -7.35 -0.23 22.27
N ARG A 422 -8.02 0.30 21.25
CA ARG A 422 -9.46 0.59 21.33
C ARG A 422 -10.25 -0.65 20.91
N VAL A 423 -11.25 -1.02 21.71
CA VAL A 423 -12.15 -2.14 21.43
C VAL A 423 -13.15 -1.72 20.34
N LEU A 424 -12.99 -2.25 19.13
CA LEU A 424 -13.86 -1.90 17.97
C LEU A 424 -14.34 -3.12 17.18
N GLY A 425 -13.59 -4.22 17.16
CA GLY A 425 -13.90 -5.44 16.41
C GLY A 425 -13.87 -6.69 17.26
N ASP A 426 -14.22 -7.83 16.66
CA ASP A 426 -14.43 -9.10 17.34
C ASP A 426 -13.16 -9.58 18.05
N TRP A 427 -12.02 -9.55 17.35
CA TRP A 427 -10.73 -9.88 17.94
C TRP A 427 -10.40 -8.99 19.15
N THR A 428 -10.59 -7.67 19.04
CA THR A 428 -10.29 -6.73 20.14
C THR A 428 -11.25 -6.89 21.32
N LYS A 429 -12.51 -7.32 21.09
CA LYS A 429 -13.48 -7.62 22.14
C LYS A 429 -13.09 -8.88 22.90
N CYS A 430 -12.80 -9.97 22.18
CA CYS A 430 -12.32 -11.21 22.80
C CYS A 430 -11.00 -11.00 23.55
N PHE A 431 -10.08 -10.23 22.96
CA PHE A 431 -8.81 -9.87 23.60
C PHE A 431 -9.02 -9.05 24.87
N SER A 432 -9.93 -8.07 24.85
CA SER A 432 -10.32 -7.29 26.02
C SER A 432 -10.86 -8.17 27.14
N GLN A 433 -11.83 -9.04 26.84
CA GLN A 433 -12.45 -9.94 27.80
C GLN A 433 -11.45 -10.92 28.42
N LEU A 434 -10.47 -11.37 27.64
CA LEU A 434 -9.41 -12.27 28.10
C LEU A 434 -8.44 -11.59 29.08
N LEU A 435 -8.11 -10.32 28.85
CA LEU A 435 -7.22 -9.57 29.73
C LEU A 435 -7.92 -9.06 31.00
N LEU A 436 -9.16 -8.59 30.83
CA LEU A 436 -10.00 -7.99 31.86
C LEU A 436 -11.36 -8.70 31.86
N PRO A 437 -11.47 -9.90 32.44
CA PRO A 437 -12.75 -10.55 32.62
C PRO A 437 -13.64 -9.64 33.48
N GLU A 438 -14.83 -9.32 32.99
CA GLU A 438 -15.83 -8.65 33.82
C GLU A 438 -16.06 -9.51 35.06
N ALA A 439 -15.92 -8.89 36.23
CA ALA A 439 -16.23 -9.55 37.48
C ALA A 439 -17.73 -9.81 37.50
N GLU A 440 -18.16 -10.98 37.02
CA GLU A 440 -19.47 -11.51 37.38
C GLU A 440 -19.54 -11.54 38.91
N TYR A 441 -20.62 -10.95 39.43
CA TYR A 441 -20.94 -10.87 40.85
C TYR A 441 -20.70 -12.22 41.52
N SER A 442 -19.57 -12.37 42.18
CA SER A 442 -19.30 -13.43 43.13
C SER A 442 -18.51 -12.81 44.26
N GLU A 443 -19.19 -12.69 45.40
CA GLU A 443 -18.76 -12.09 46.67
C GLU A 443 -17.60 -12.83 47.34
N VAL A 444 -16.53 -13.15 46.62
CA VAL A 444 -15.38 -13.86 47.19
C VAL A 444 -14.09 -13.10 46.89
N LEU A 445 -13.70 -12.29 47.89
CA LEU A 445 -12.39 -11.69 48.19
C LEU A 445 -11.46 -11.34 47.00
N PRO A 446 -11.17 -10.03 46.76
CA PRO A 446 -10.27 -9.59 45.68
C PRO A 446 -8.77 -9.86 45.91
N MET A 447 -8.36 -10.48 47.03
CA MET A 447 -6.97 -10.39 47.48
C MET A 447 -5.99 -11.46 46.96
N MET A 448 -6.42 -12.52 46.27
CA MET A 448 -5.49 -13.61 45.86
C MET A 448 -5.82 -14.28 44.52
N ARG A 449 -6.38 -13.57 43.52
CA ARG A 449 -6.31 -14.05 42.13
C ARG A 449 -4.99 -13.58 41.52
N GLN A 450 -3.98 -14.46 41.47
CA GLN A 450 -2.86 -14.27 40.55
C GLN A 450 -3.42 -14.25 39.13
N GLN A 451 -3.65 -13.05 38.60
CA GLN A 451 -4.13 -12.84 37.24
C GLN A 451 -3.08 -13.42 36.27
N ARG A 452 -3.33 -14.62 35.74
CA ARG A 452 -2.46 -15.22 34.73
C ARG A 452 -2.83 -14.65 33.38
N TYR A 453 -2.00 -13.74 32.88
CA TYR A 453 -2.14 -13.21 31.54
C TYR A 453 -1.85 -14.30 30.48
N PRO A 454 -2.55 -14.25 29.32
CA PRO A 454 -2.30 -15.17 28.22
C PRO A 454 -0.91 -14.98 27.62
N LYS A 455 -0.41 -16.01 26.92
CA LYS A 455 0.84 -15.90 26.15
C LYS A 455 0.64 -14.96 24.97
N LEU A 456 1.45 -13.92 24.90
CA LEU A 456 1.45 -12.96 23.80
C LEU A 456 2.75 -13.09 23.00
N TYR A 457 2.64 -12.99 21.68
CA TYR A 457 3.76 -12.99 20.76
C TYR A 457 3.80 -11.64 20.03
N VAL A 458 4.98 -11.04 19.99
CA VAL A 458 5.19 -9.71 19.40
C VAL A 458 6.23 -9.80 18.30
N ASP A 459 5.83 -9.47 17.08
CA ASP A 459 6.71 -9.28 15.93
C ASP A 459 6.91 -7.79 15.64
N GLY A 460 8.17 -7.37 15.54
CA GLY A 460 8.56 -5.98 15.40
C GLY A 460 9.89 -5.68 16.08
N PRO A 461 10.27 -4.40 16.18
CA PRO A 461 9.49 -3.23 15.80
C PRO A 461 9.52 -2.96 14.28
N PHE A 462 8.47 -2.32 13.76
CA PHE A 462 8.36 -1.90 12.36
C PHE A 462 8.32 -0.38 12.24
N GLY A 463 9.01 0.12 11.22
CA GLY A 463 9.09 1.55 10.98
C GLY A 463 7.79 2.17 10.50
N SER A 464 7.52 3.41 10.92
CA SER A 464 6.36 4.19 10.47
C SER A 464 6.77 5.63 10.13
N PRO A 465 5.98 6.34 9.31
CA PRO A 465 6.22 7.76 9.01
C PRO A 465 6.42 8.64 10.25
N SER A 466 5.80 8.30 11.38
CA SER A 466 5.86 9.09 12.61
C SER A 466 7.22 9.10 13.31
N GLU A 467 8.12 8.17 12.98
CA GLU A 467 9.53 8.27 13.39
C GLU A 467 10.23 9.53 12.87
N GLU A 468 9.73 10.12 11.77
CA GLU A 468 10.35 11.31 11.18
C GLU A 468 10.02 12.59 11.94
N VAL A 469 9.09 12.58 12.91
CA VAL A 469 8.66 13.79 13.64
C VAL A 469 9.83 14.56 14.25
N PHE A 470 10.84 13.85 14.77
CA PHE A 470 12.05 14.44 15.37
C PHE A 470 13.08 14.96 14.36
N HIS A 471 12.93 14.63 13.08
CA HIS A 471 13.85 15.02 12.01
C HIS A 471 13.49 16.35 11.33
N TYR A 472 12.30 16.90 11.61
CA TYR A 472 11.88 18.22 11.17
C TYR A 472 12.13 19.25 12.27
N GLU A 473 12.45 20.48 11.89
CA GLU A 473 12.54 21.60 12.84
C GLU A 473 11.16 21.99 13.37
N VAL A 474 10.13 21.86 12.53
CA VAL A 474 8.75 22.13 12.88
C VAL A 474 7.89 20.95 12.44
N SER A 475 7.16 20.36 13.38
CA SER A 475 6.26 19.25 13.12
C SER A 475 4.83 19.60 13.53
N VAL A 476 3.86 19.17 12.73
CA VAL A 476 2.42 19.30 12.98
C VAL A 476 1.87 17.89 13.08
N CYS A 477 1.48 17.49 14.28
CA CYS A 477 0.89 16.19 14.58
C CYS A 477 -0.62 16.34 14.68
N VAL A 478 -1.35 15.72 13.76
CA VAL A 478 -2.81 15.72 13.72
C VAL A 478 -3.33 14.32 14.03
N ALA A 479 -4.04 14.20 15.15
CA ALA A 479 -4.67 12.98 15.62
C ALA A 479 -6.20 13.05 15.50
N GLY A 480 -6.83 11.94 15.09
CA GLY A 480 -8.29 11.78 15.13
C GLY A 480 -8.69 10.55 15.95
N GLY A 481 -9.43 10.74 17.03
CA GLY A 481 -9.85 9.65 17.93
C GLY A 481 -8.66 8.87 18.51
N ILE A 482 -8.66 7.54 18.37
CA ILE A 482 -7.56 6.66 18.81
C ILE A 482 -6.26 6.87 18.03
N GLY A 483 -6.29 7.60 16.90
CA GLY A 483 -5.09 7.93 16.12
C GLY A 483 -4.06 8.81 16.83
N VAL A 484 -4.25 9.12 18.13
CA VAL A 484 -3.28 9.80 18.98
C VAL A 484 -2.11 8.90 19.40
N THR A 485 -2.29 7.59 19.40
CA THR A 485 -1.32 6.59 19.88
C THR A 485 0.12 6.74 19.33
N PRO A 486 0.39 6.99 18.04
CA PRO A 486 1.75 7.27 17.57
C PRO A 486 2.41 8.48 18.24
N PHE A 487 1.60 9.50 18.49
CA PHE A 487 2.07 10.74 19.13
C PHE A 487 2.25 10.57 20.64
N ALA A 488 1.66 9.53 21.25
CA ALA A 488 1.91 9.18 22.64
C ALA A 488 3.37 8.87 22.92
N CYS A 489 4.00 7.93 22.19
CA CYS A 489 5.42 7.63 22.45
C CYS A 489 6.30 8.84 22.10
N ILE A 490 5.94 9.65 21.09
CA ILE A 490 6.67 10.88 20.77
C ILE A 490 6.64 11.87 21.95
N LEU A 491 5.47 12.10 22.54
CA LEU A 491 5.32 13.03 23.65
C LEU A 491 5.96 12.52 24.94
N HIS A 492 5.89 11.21 25.21
CA HIS A 492 6.66 10.58 26.29
C HIS A 492 8.17 10.78 26.12
N THR A 493 8.67 10.59 24.90
CA THR A 493 10.11 10.78 24.62
C THR A 493 10.53 12.23 24.84
N LEU A 494 9.70 13.20 24.44
CA LEU A 494 9.95 14.63 24.72
C LEU A 494 9.87 14.97 26.21
N LEU A 495 9.06 14.24 26.97
CA LEU A 495 8.99 14.38 28.42
C LEU A 495 10.29 13.90 29.09
N ASP A 496 10.99 12.92 28.51
CA ASP A 496 12.28 12.46 29.01
C ASP A 496 13.41 13.41 28.55
N ASP A 497 13.69 13.47 27.24
CA ASP A 497 14.77 14.26 26.67
C ASP A 497 14.36 14.87 25.31
N TRP A 498 14.40 16.19 25.22
CA TRP A 498 14.08 16.94 24.00
C TRP A 498 15.33 17.48 23.28
N CYS A 499 16.48 17.56 23.96
CA CYS A 499 17.69 18.23 23.46
C CYS A 499 18.37 17.47 22.32
N ARG A 500 18.16 16.16 22.22
CA ARG A 500 18.78 15.29 21.22
C ARG A 500 18.20 15.47 19.81
N TYR A 501 17.08 16.17 19.67
CA TYR A 501 16.32 16.20 18.43
C TYR A 501 16.43 17.56 17.72
N LYS A 502 16.25 17.54 16.39
CA LYS A 502 16.24 18.77 15.57
C LYS A 502 14.95 19.57 15.73
N LEU A 503 13.94 18.99 16.37
CA LEU A 503 12.62 19.57 16.57
C LEU A 503 12.73 20.79 17.49
N GLN A 504 12.29 21.95 16.98
CA GLN A 504 12.26 23.22 17.70
C GLN A 504 10.84 23.62 18.08
N ARG A 505 9.83 23.17 17.32
CA ARG A 505 8.42 23.49 17.56
C ARG A 505 7.50 22.36 17.13
N LEU A 506 6.58 21.99 18.00
CA LEU A 506 5.58 20.95 17.81
C LEU A 506 4.17 21.54 17.92
N TYR A 507 3.39 21.44 16.85
CA TYR A 507 1.96 21.72 16.87
C TYR A 507 1.21 20.40 17.01
N PHE A 508 0.50 20.23 18.11
CA PHE A 508 -0.29 19.05 18.39
C PHE A 508 -1.79 19.38 18.30
N VAL A 509 -2.46 18.80 17.32
CA VAL A 509 -3.89 18.98 17.08
C VAL A 509 -4.60 17.65 17.25
N TRP A 510 -5.51 17.56 18.21
CA TRP A 510 -6.25 16.33 18.47
C TRP A 510 -7.75 16.56 18.37
N VAL A 511 -8.40 15.78 17.51
CA VAL A 511 -9.83 15.87 17.21
C VAL A 511 -10.55 14.63 17.74
N CYS A 512 -11.46 14.82 18.68
CA CYS A 512 -12.28 13.75 19.26
C CYS A 512 -13.78 14.05 19.15
N ARG A 513 -14.59 13.00 19.23
CA ARG A 513 -16.05 13.12 19.33
C ARG A 513 -16.48 13.27 20.78
N GLU A 514 -15.96 12.43 21.67
CA GLU A 514 -16.27 12.43 23.10
C GLU A 514 -15.18 13.17 23.90
N LEU A 515 -15.59 13.83 24.98
CA LEU A 515 -14.67 14.50 25.89
C LEU A 515 -13.82 13.48 26.66
N GLU A 516 -14.41 12.34 27.01
CA GLU A 516 -13.78 11.31 27.83
C GLU A 516 -12.47 10.77 27.26
N CYS A 517 -12.36 10.77 25.93
CA CYS A 517 -11.18 10.23 25.25
C CYS A 517 -9.94 11.10 25.48
N PHE A 518 -10.08 12.35 25.94
CA PHE A 518 -8.96 13.20 26.29
C PHE A 518 -8.32 12.83 27.64
N TYR A 519 -9.06 12.21 28.57
CA TYR A 519 -8.60 12.02 29.95
C TYR A 519 -7.37 11.11 30.08
N TRP A 520 -7.33 9.97 29.40
CA TRP A 520 -6.20 9.03 29.54
C TRP A 520 -4.87 9.62 29.04
N PHE A 521 -4.93 10.64 28.18
CA PHE A 521 -3.75 11.30 27.64
C PHE A 521 -3.48 12.68 28.27
N ALA A 522 -4.42 13.18 29.08
CA ALA A 522 -4.37 14.50 29.67
C ALA A 522 -3.19 14.64 30.66
N GLU A 523 -2.91 13.60 31.44
CA GLU A 523 -1.80 13.61 32.39
C GLU A 523 -0.43 13.79 31.72
N LEU A 524 -0.20 13.08 30.61
CA LEU A 524 1.03 13.22 29.83
C LEU A 524 1.17 14.65 29.27
N LEU A 525 0.10 15.16 28.66
CA LEU A 525 0.09 16.49 28.07
C LEU A 525 0.33 17.59 29.11
N CYS A 526 -0.34 17.50 30.27
CA CYS A 526 -0.11 18.44 31.38
C CYS A 526 1.31 18.33 31.93
N SER A 527 1.83 17.13 32.12
CA SER A 527 3.19 16.91 32.63
C SER A 527 4.25 17.51 31.71
N LEU A 528 4.13 17.27 30.41
CA LEU A 528 5.04 17.84 29.41
C LEU A 528 4.92 19.36 29.34
N TYR A 529 3.69 19.86 29.36
CA TYR A 529 3.43 21.29 29.34
C TYR A 529 4.04 22.01 30.55
N CYS A 530 3.86 21.46 31.76
CA CYS A 530 4.46 21.99 32.98
C CYS A 530 6.00 21.92 32.96
N LYS A 531 6.59 20.83 32.43
CA LYS A 531 8.05 20.72 32.25
C LYS A 531 8.58 21.82 31.34
N LEU A 532 7.98 22.01 30.16
CA LEU A 532 8.40 23.04 29.20
C LEU A 532 8.23 24.45 29.75
N TRP A 533 7.23 24.68 30.60
CA TRP A 533 7.06 25.98 31.26
C TRP A 533 8.15 26.24 32.30
N LYS A 534 8.51 25.24 33.10
CA LYS A 534 9.62 25.33 34.08
C LYS A 534 10.96 25.60 33.40
N GLU A 535 11.18 25.04 32.22
CA GLU A 535 12.40 25.23 31.42
C GLU A 535 12.36 26.51 30.53
N ASN A 536 11.35 27.38 30.71
CA ASN A 536 11.18 28.65 29.99
C ASN A 536 11.08 28.51 28.46
N ARG A 537 10.42 27.43 27.98
CA ARG A 537 10.20 27.15 26.55
C ARG A 537 8.72 26.84 26.24
N PRO A 538 7.76 27.73 26.63
CA PRO A 538 6.34 27.47 26.41
C PRO A 538 5.96 27.40 24.91
N ASP A 539 6.73 28.06 24.04
CA ASP A 539 6.50 28.09 22.59
C ASP A 539 6.87 26.79 21.86
N PHE A 540 7.52 25.84 22.56
CA PHE A 540 7.93 24.58 21.97
C PHE A 540 6.72 23.70 21.61
N LEU A 541 5.69 23.68 22.46
CA LEU A 541 4.53 22.80 22.30
C LEU A 541 3.23 23.61 22.23
N ASN A 542 2.60 23.63 21.05
CA ASN A 542 1.29 24.25 20.85
C ASN A 542 0.21 23.18 20.76
N ILE A 543 -0.60 23.05 21.82
CA ILE A 543 -1.70 22.07 21.90
C ILE A 543 -3.01 22.75 21.47
N ARG A 544 -3.77 22.11 20.58
CA ARG A 544 -5.16 22.48 20.25
C ARG A 544 -6.03 21.23 20.26
N LEU A 545 -6.99 21.18 21.18
CA LEU A 545 -7.93 20.07 21.31
C LEU A 545 -9.26 20.49 20.66
N TYR A 546 -9.87 19.60 19.88
CA TYR A 546 -11.15 19.87 19.21
C TYR A 546 -12.19 18.82 19.58
N LEU A 547 -13.28 19.28 20.20
CA LEU A 547 -14.46 18.47 20.50
C LEU A 547 -15.50 18.66 19.39
N THR A 548 -15.80 17.59 18.67
CA THR A 548 -16.70 17.64 17.51
C THR A 548 -18.14 17.22 17.80
N SER A 549 -18.42 16.67 18.99
CA SER A 549 -19.80 16.39 19.41
C SER A 549 -20.59 17.67 19.66
N THR A 550 -21.88 17.62 19.31
CA THR A 550 -22.84 18.72 19.38
C THR A 550 -23.59 18.81 20.71
N HIS A 551 -23.38 17.87 21.64
CA HIS A 551 -24.12 17.81 22.90
C HIS A 551 -23.45 18.64 24.00
N ARG A 552 -24.01 19.83 24.27
CA ARG A 552 -23.70 20.79 25.37
C ARG A 552 -22.20 21.16 25.53
N PRO A 553 -21.88 22.38 25.98
CA PRO A 553 -20.50 22.71 26.34
C PRO A 553 -20.08 21.86 27.56
N GLN A 554 -19.32 20.80 27.32
CA GLN A 554 -18.66 20.03 28.36
C GLN A 554 -17.24 20.58 28.51
N ASN A 555 -16.91 21.09 29.69
CA ASN A 555 -15.55 21.50 30.05
C ASN A 555 -14.87 20.35 30.80
N LEU A 556 -13.54 20.25 30.74
CA LEU A 556 -12.83 19.41 31.69
C LEU A 556 -12.96 20.06 33.06
N THR A 557 -13.76 19.48 33.94
CA THR A 557 -14.11 20.06 35.25
C THR A 557 -13.01 19.90 36.29
N GLU A 558 -12.04 19.01 36.05
CA GLU A 558 -10.93 18.77 36.99
C GLU A 558 -9.89 19.90 36.93
N GLU A 559 -9.59 20.50 38.08
CA GLU A 559 -8.57 21.57 38.21
C GLU A 559 -7.19 21.14 37.70
N LYS A 560 -6.85 19.84 37.79
CA LYS A 560 -5.61 19.24 37.29
C LYS A 560 -5.41 19.46 35.78
N TYR A 561 -6.49 19.59 35.01
CA TYR A 561 -6.44 19.75 33.55
C TYR A 561 -6.79 21.16 33.06
N ARG A 562 -6.74 22.15 33.96
CA ARG A 562 -6.96 23.57 33.63
C ARG A 562 -6.09 24.07 32.44
N PRO A 563 -4.80 23.68 32.29
CA PRO A 563 -3.99 24.09 31.12
C PRO A 563 -4.50 23.58 29.78
N LEU A 564 -5.22 22.45 29.76
CA LEU A 564 -5.80 21.86 28.55
C LEU A 564 -7.19 22.42 28.28
N SER A 565 -7.93 22.76 29.33
CA SER A 565 -9.27 23.34 29.25
C SER A 565 -9.30 24.64 28.44
N SER A 566 -8.31 25.52 28.61
CA SER A 566 -8.20 26.76 27.82
C SER A 566 -7.86 26.55 26.34
N ARG A 567 -7.43 25.34 25.98
CA ARG A 567 -7.02 24.95 24.62
C ARG A 567 -8.02 24.03 23.94
N LEU A 568 -9.13 23.74 24.62
CA LEU A 568 -10.25 22.99 24.08
C LEU A 568 -11.14 23.91 23.25
N LEU A 569 -11.34 23.55 21.99
CA LEU A 569 -12.16 24.27 21.02
C LEU A 569 -13.33 23.39 20.62
N ILE A 570 -14.53 23.98 20.57
CA ILE A 570 -15.74 23.26 20.14
C ILE A 570 -15.90 23.43 18.63
N GLY A 571 -16.19 22.31 17.95
CA GLY A 571 -16.41 22.25 16.51
C GLY A 571 -15.22 21.69 15.73
N ARG A 572 -15.30 21.79 14.40
CA ARG A 572 -14.28 21.24 13.50
C ARG A 572 -13.12 22.22 13.31
N PRO A 573 -11.87 21.74 13.22
CA PRO A 573 -10.73 22.59 12.94
C PRO A 573 -10.87 23.30 11.59
N ARG A 574 -10.63 24.61 11.58
CA ARG A 574 -10.51 25.38 10.32
C ARG A 574 -9.09 25.23 9.78
N TRP A 575 -8.82 24.10 9.11
CA TRP A 575 -7.47 23.72 8.66
C TRP A 575 -6.77 24.80 7.82
N LYS A 576 -7.50 25.49 6.93
CA LYS A 576 -6.94 26.58 6.12
C LYS A 576 -6.35 27.71 6.95
N LEU A 577 -7.06 28.15 7.99
CA LEU A 577 -6.60 29.22 8.88
C LEU A 577 -5.42 28.75 9.72
N LEU A 578 -5.48 27.53 10.24
CA LEU A 578 -4.39 26.94 11.00
C LEU A 578 -3.10 26.85 10.17
N PHE A 579 -3.17 26.40 8.91
CA PHE A 579 -2.01 26.34 8.02
C PHE A 579 -1.48 27.73 7.67
N GLN A 580 -2.34 28.73 7.53
CA GLN A 580 -1.93 30.12 7.34
C GLN A 580 -1.18 30.67 8.57
N GLU A 581 -1.69 30.41 9.78
CA GLU A 581 -1.03 30.79 11.03
C GLU A 581 0.34 30.13 11.17
N ILE A 582 0.42 28.81 10.97
CA ILE A 582 1.67 28.04 11.05
C ILE A 582 2.65 28.48 9.97
N GLY A 583 2.19 28.74 8.74
CA GLY A 583 3.02 29.25 7.65
C GLY A 583 3.63 30.62 7.98
N LYS A 584 2.83 31.55 8.50
CA LYS A 584 3.29 32.89 8.90
C LYS A 584 4.30 32.84 10.06
N ALA A 585 4.09 31.96 11.02
CA ALA A 585 4.95 31.82 12.20
C ALA A 585 6.29 31.10 11.91
N ASN A 586 6.39 30.36 10.81
CA ASN A 586 7.55 29.53 10.47
C ASN A 586 7.99 29.78 9.02
N LYS A 587 8.37 31.02 8.69
CA LYS A 587 8.90 31.40 7.37
C LYS A 587 10.23 30.69 7.10
N HIS A 588 10.47 30.28 5.84
CA HIS A 588 11.69 29.61 5.36
C HIS A 588 11.97 28.21 5.95
N LYS A 589 11.04 27.66 6.74
CA LYS A 589 11.16 26.31 7.31
C LYS A 589 10.39 25.27 6.53
N LYS A 590 10.82 24.02 6.64
CA LYS A 590 10.08 22.84 6.16
C LYS A 590 9.27 22.27 7.32
N VAL A 591 7.95 22.20 7.15
CA VAL A 591 7.02 21.74 8.18
C VAL A 591 6.56 20.33 7.84
N GLY A 592 6.85 19.37 8.72
CA GLY A 592 6.37 18.00 8.58
C GLY A 592 4.94 17.88 9.13
N VAL A 593 3.98 17.50 8.30
CA VAL A 593 2.58 17.31 8.70
C VAL A 593 2.27 15.82 8.80
N PHE A 594 2.08 15.33 10.02
CA PHE A 594 1.79 13.94 10.33
C PHE A 594 0.32 13.79 10.69
N CYS A 595 -0.39 12.92 9.97
CA CYS A 595 -1.82 12.72 10.18
C CYS A 595 -2.11 11.25 10.46
N CYS A 596 -2.67 10.96 11.63
CA CYS A 596 -3.21 9.66 12.00
C CYS A 596 -4.68 9.80 12.39
N GLY A 597 -5.61 9.31 11.56
CA GLY A 597 -7.04 9.48 11.79
C GLY A 597 -7.91 9.19 10.55
N PRO A 598 -9.20 9.58 10.59
CA PRO A 598 -10.16 9.32 9.53
C PRO A 598 -9.73 9.77 8.13
N LYS A 599 -10.14 9.03 7.09
CA LYS A 599 -9.84 9.31 5.67
C LYS A 599 -10.31 10.72 5.24
N SER A 600 -11.32 11.31 5.88
CA SER A 600 -11.78 12.67 5.60
C SER A 600 -10.73 13.72 5.97
N ILE A 601 -10.25 13.71 7.22
CA ILE A 601 -9.20 14.63 7.72
C ILE A 601 -7.92 14.45 6.91
N SER A 602 -7.51 13.19 6.67
CA SER A 602 -6.31 12.87 5.89
C SER A 602 -6.39 13.44 4.47
N ARG A 603 -7.53 13.31 3.77
CA ARG A 603 -7.71 13.87 2.41
C ARG A 603 -7.65 15.40 2.39
N GLU A 604 -8.25 16.05 3.38
CA GLU A 604 -8.28 17.51 3.46
C GLU A 604 -6.87 18.08 3.73
N LEU A 605 -6.15 17.51 4.70
CA LEU A 605 -4.77 17.91 5.00
C LEU A 605 -3.83 17.64 3.84
N HIS A 606 -4.00 16.51 3.13
CA HIS A 606 -3.20 16.20 1.95
C HIS A 606 -3.40 17.22 0.83
N LYS A 607 -4.66 17.58 0.54
CA LYS A 607 -4.99 18.65 -0.41
C LYS A 607 -4.35 19.97 0.00
N LEU A 608 -4.48 20.34 1.27
CA LEU A 608 -3.92 21.58 1.79
C LEU A 608 -2.39 21.61 1.73
N CYS A 609 -1.70 20.53 2.05
CA CYS A 609 -0.23 20.50 1.94
C CYS A 609 0.23 20.69 0.48
N ASN A 610 -0.53 20.18 -0.49
CA ASN A 610 -0.20 20.31 -1.92
C ASN A 610 -0.62 21.66 -2.52
N SER A 611 -1.72 22.25 -2.05
CA SER A 611 -2.23 23.54 -2.55
C SER A 611 -1.64 24.73 -1.80
N PHE A 612 -1.32 24.57 -0.52
CA PHE A 612 -0.89 25.64 0.36
C PHE A 612 0.64 25.69 0.43
N SER A 613 1.21 26.54 -0.41
CA SER A 613 2.61 26.93 -0.31
C SER A 613 2.65 28.45 -0.24
N SER A 614 2.76 28.99 0.98
CA SER A 614 3.24 30.37 1.08
C SER A 614 4.64 30.42 0.45
N SER A 615 5.00 31.51 -0.24
CA SER A 615 6.29 31.67 -0.93
C SER A 615 7.52 31.31 -0.10
N THR A 616 7.39 31.28 1.23
CA THR A 616 8.47 31.00 2.18
C THR A 616 8.44 29.63 2.86
N THR A 617 7.33 28.89 2.91
CA THR A 617 7.19 27.69 3.79
C THR A 617 6.65 26.49 3.03
N VAL A 618 7.30 25.33 3.18
CA VAL A 618 6.94 24.08 2.50
C VAL A 618 6.34 23.09 3.50
N PHE A 619 5.16 22.56 3.20
CA PHE A 619 4.47 21.56 4.00
C PHE A 619 4.64 20.16 3.40
N GLU A 620 5.26 19.27 4.17
CA GLU A 620 5.51 17.88 3.77
C GLU A 620 4.48 16.95 4.43
N TYR A 621 3.60 16.35 3.64
CA TYR A 621 2.53 15.50 4.17
C TYR A 621 2.96 14.04 4.37
N ASN A 622 2.75 13.53 5.58
CA ASN A 622 3.01 12.17 5.99
C ASN A 622 1.73 11.55 6.56
N LYS A 623 1.21 10.54 5.87
CA LYS A 623 0.02 9.81 6.30
C LYS A 623 0.45 8.61 7.13
N GLU A 624 -0.10 8.52 8.33
CA GLU A 624 -0.05 7.32 9.13
C GLU A 624 -1.39 6.58 9.02
N SER A 625 -1.33 5.30 8.69
CA SER A 625 -2.53 4.47 8.67
C SER A 625 -2.19 3.04 9.02
N PHE A 626 -2.80 2.55 10.09
CA PHE A 626 -2.93 1.13 10.39
C PHE A 626 -4.26 0.71 9.78
N SER A 627 -4.20 -0.13 8.75
CA SER A 627 -5.34 -0.54 7.92
C SER A 627 -5.83 -1.91 8.30
#